data_AF-A0A9Q4GYK6-F1
#
_entry.id   AF-A0A9Q4GYK6-F1
#
_cell.length_a   1.000
_cell.length_b   1.000
_cell.length_c   1.000
_cell.angle_alpha   90.00
_cell.angle_beta   90.00
_cell.angle_gamma   90.00
#
_symmetry.space_group_name_H-M   'P 1'
#
loop_
_entity.id
_entity.type
_entity.pdbx_description
1 polymer ?
#
loop_
_entity_poly.entity_id
_entity_poly.type
_entity_poly.pdbx_seq_one_letter_code
_entity_poly.pdbx_strand_id
1 'polypeptide(L)'
;MSTDSYTALVNQPLGRRLAKALGLPQPVVLRRHRPGAPLVDGPVLVLGGGPAADEAAAQLLDWGQDVRRHPATQDRYGAIVAAFDNVSTPAGLSATALELGSVQHQLGRSGRVVTVYRDPAGTPDPAVRSARKGVEGLTRSLAHEMRQGSTANGIILGEDISLGAPGAAGALRFLLSGRSAFVSGQFIPVTSNGGAAPRDWDRPLAGRVAVVTGAARGIGAAIAQTLHRDGATVVGVDVP
;
A
#
# COMPACT_ATOMS: atom_id res chain seq x y z
N MET A 1 6.04 -11.76 25.85
CA MET A 1 7.36 -11.23 26.26
C MET A 1 8.15 -10.94 24.99
N SER A 2 8.46 -9.67 24.72
CA SER A 2 8.90 -9.22 23.39
C SER A 2 10.31 -9.70 23.04
N THR A 3 10.41 -10.49 21.97
CA THR A 3 11.65 -11.01 21.36
C THR A 3 12.49 -9.95 20.63
N ASP A 4 12.24 -8.66 20.84
CA ASP A 4 12.88 -7.58 20.06
C ASP A 4 13.74 -6.64 20.90
N SER A 5 14.54 -7.23 21.79
CA SER A 5 15.51 -6.53 22.64
C SER A 5 16.53 -5.73 21.82
N TYR A 6 16.87 -6.21 20.61
CA TYR A 6 17.79 -5.54 19.71
C TYR A 6 17.20 -4.25 19.12
N THR A 7 15.97 -4.29 18.59
CA THR A 7 15.30 -3.09 18.06
C THR A 7 15.08 -2.05 19.16
N ALA A 8 14.74 -2.49 20.37
CA ALA A 8 14.59 -1.62 21.53
C ALA A 8 15.92 -0.94 21.91
N LEU A 9 17.02 -1.71 21.99
CA LEU A 9 18.36 -1.20 22.31
C LEU A 9 18.87 -0.22 21.24
N VAL A 10 18.77 -0.59 19.96
CA VAL A 10 19.27 0.22 18.84
C VAL A 10 18.46 1.49 18.63
N ASN A 11 17.18 1.53 19.03
CA ASN A 11 16.37 2.75 18.93
C ASN A 11 16.57 3.75 20.10
N GLN A 12 17.33 3.41 21.14
CA GLN A 12 17.73 4.37 22.18
C GLN A 12 18.82 5.33 21.69
N PRO A 13 18.99 6.54 22.28
CA PRO A 13 19.94 7.55 21.79
C PRO A 13 21.40 7.05 21.72
N LEU A 14 21.87 6.31 22.73
CA LEU A 14 23.21 5.73 22.76
C LEU A 14 23.35 4.57 21.77
N GLY A 15 22.34 3.69 21.71
CA GLY A 15 22.27 2.57 20.78
C GLY A 15 22.26 3.02 19.31
N ARG A 16 21.54 4.10 18.97
CA ARG A 16 21.56 4.70 17.64
C ARG A 16 22.93 5.23 17.24
N ARG A 17 23.64 5.86 18.19
CA ARG A 17 25.01 6.38 17.94
C ARG A 17 25.99 5.23 17.69
N LEU A 18 25.96 4.19 18.51
CA LEU A 18 26.80 3.00 18.36
C LEU A 18 26.47 2.22 17.09
N ALA A 19 25.19 1.96 16.82
CA ALA A 19 24.78 1.28 15.59
C ALA A 19 25.17 2.07 14.34
N LYS A 20 25.05 3.40 14.36
CA LYS A 20 25.51 4.26 13.26
C LYS A 20 27.04 4.21 13.08
N ALA A 21 27.80 4.23 14.18
CA ALA A 21 29.26 4.14 14.15
C ALA A 21 29.76 2.77 13.66
N LEU A 22 29.02 1.69 13.95
CA LEU A 22 29.34 0.31 13.58
C LEU A 22 28.70 -0.15 12.27
N GLY A 23 27.95 0.72 11.57
CA GLY A 23 27.23 0.36 10.34
C GLY A 23 26.13 -0.68 10.53
N LEU A 24 25.64 -0.86 11.77
CA LEU A 24 24.62 -1.86 12.08
C LEU A 24 23.23 -1.40 11.59
N PRO A 25 22.41 -2.33 11.07
CA PRO A 25 21.06 -2.02 10.64
C PRO A 25 20.23 -1.48 11.82
N GLN A 26 19.53 -0.37 11.60
CA GLN A 26 18.63 0.22 12.60
C GLN A 26 17.19 -0.13 12.23
N PRO A 27 16.58 -1.13 12.90
CA PRO A 27 15.25 -1.58 12.54
C PRO A 27 14.24 -0.46 12.84
N VAL A 28 13.38 -0.20 11.86
CA VAL A 28 12.34 0.81 11.99
C VAL A 28 11.12 0.15 12.60
N VAL A 29 10.57 0.76 13.66
CA VAL A 29 9.27 0.36 14.19
C VAL A 29 8.20 0.67 13.14
N LEU A 30 7.62 -0.38 12.56
CA LEU A 30 6.63 -0.26 11.49
C LEU A 30 5.27 0.18 12.04
N ARG A 31 4.67 1.19 11.40
CA ARG A 31 3.28 1.60 11.65
C ARG A 31 2.33 0.46 11.31
N ARG A 32 1.67 -0.12 12.33
CA ARG A 32 0.62 -1.14 12.18
C ARG A 32 -0.76 -0.56 12.49
N HIS A 33 -1.79 -1.14 11.88
CA HIS A 33 -3.17 -0.71 12.09
C HIS A 33 -3.62 -0.85 13.55
N ARG A 34 -4.37 0.14 14.02
CA ARG A 34 -5.10 0.15 15.28
C ARG A 34 -6.50 0.72 15.01
N PRO A 35 -7.57 0.21 15.64
CA PRO A 35 -8.89 0.80 15.53
C PRO A 35 -8.86 2.30 15.85
N GLY A 36 -9.52 3.13 15.04
CA GLY A 36 -9.55 4.59 15.17
C GLY A 36 -8.28 5.32 14.73
N ALA A 37 -7.21 4.62 14.33
CA ALA A 37 -6.03 5.28 13.74
C ALA A 37 -6.36 5.80 12.33
N PRO A 38 -5.78 6.94 11.91
CA PRO A 38 -6.01 7.50 10.58
C PRO A 38 -5.57 6.53 9.47
N LEU A 39 -6.16 6.65 8.28
CA LEU A 39 -5.78 5.83 7.13
C LEU A 39 -4.31 6.08 6.74
N VAL A 40 -3.96 7.34 6.49
CA VAL A 40 -2.61 7.81 6.18
C VAL A 40 -2.16 8.85 7.22
N ASP A 41 -0.88 8.85 7.59
CA ASP A 41 -0.30 9.90 8.45
C ASP A 41 0.28 11.01 7.56
N GLY A 42 -0.50 12.07 7.32
CA GLY A 42 -0.11 13.21 6.49
C GLY A 42 -0.77 13.21 5.10
N PRO A 43 -0.45 14.21 4.25
CA PRO A 43 -1.04 14.35 2.93
C PRO A 43 -0.70 13.18 2.00
N VAL A 44 -1.60 12.91 1.06
CA VAL A 44 -1.43 11.93 -0.02
C VAL A 44 -1.20 12.69 -1.33
N LEU A 45 -0.03 12.47 -1.94
CA LEU A 45 0.28 13.01 -3.26
C LEU A 45 -0.24 12.05 -4.33
N VAL A 46 -0.99 12.56 -5.31
CA VAL A 46 -1.48 11.78 -6.45
C VAL A 46 -0.82 12.30 -7.72
N LEU A 47 0.00 11.45 -8.34
CA LEU A 47 0.76 11.72 -9.55
C LEU A 47 0.15 11.03 -10.77
N GLY A 48 0.41 11.58 -11.95
CA GLY A 48 -0.13 11.11 -13.23
C GLY A 48 -1.33 11.93 -13.69
N GLY A 49 -1.52 11.96 -15.02
CA GLY A 49 -2.58 12.73 -15.70
C GLY A 49 -3.66 11.87 -16.35
N GLY A 50 -3.78 10.60 -15.96
CA GLY A 50 -4.80 9.69 -16.48
C GLY A 50 -6.03 9.56 -15.57
N PRO A 51 -7.11 8.92 -16.07
CA PRO A 51 -8.35 8.70 -15.30
C PRO A 51 -8.12 8.08 -13.92
N ALA A 52 -7.19 7.13 -13.77
CA ALA A 52 -6.91 6.52 -12.48
C ALA A 52 -6.34 7.52 -11.47
N ALA A 53 -5.63 8.57 -11.91
CA ALA A 53 -5.15 9.62 -11.02
C ALA A 53 -6.30 10.48 -10.49
N ASP A 54 -7.25 10.83 -11.35
CA ASP A 54 -8.43 11.63 -10.96
C ASP A 54 -9.36 10.81 -10.05
N GLU A 55 -9.57 9.54 -10.36
CA GLU A 55 -10.33 8.62 -9.52
C GLU A 55 -9.67 8.37 -8.17
N ALA A 56 -8.33 8.25 -8.11
CA ALA A 56 -7.59 8.16 -6.86
C ALA A 56 -7.81 9.41 -6.00
N ALA A 57 -7.68 10.59 -6.60
CA ALA A 57 -7.87 11.86 -5.90
C ALA A 57 -9.30 12.00 -5.36
N ALA A 58 -10.31 11.69 -6.17
CA ALA A 58 -11.71 11.73 -5.77
C ALA A 58 -12.01 10.76 -4.62
N GLN A 59 -11.53 9.51 -4.70
CA GLN A 59 -11.72 8.53 -3.62
C GLN A 59 -11.01 8.92 -2.33
N LEU A 60 -9.79 9.45 -2.42
CA LEU A 60 -9.04 9.89 -1.25
C LEU A 60 -9.73 11.07 -0.55
N LEU A 61 -10.29 12.01 -1.31
CA LEU A 61 -11.11 13.10 -0.78
C LEU A 61 -12.39 12.58 -0.11
N ASP A 62 -13.08 11.61 -0.73
CA ASP A 62 -14.26 10.95 -0.13
C ASP A 62 -13.91 10.25 1.20
N TRP A 63 -12.71 9.68 1.30
CA TRP A 63 -12.19 9.12 2.56
C TRP A 63 -11.62 10.17 3.53
N GLY A 64 -11.82 11.46 3.27
CA GLY A 64 -11.39 12.57 4.13
C GLY A 64 -9.88 12.73 4.25
N GLN A 65 -9.10 12.32 3.24
CA GLN A 65 -7.65 12.53 3.22
C GLN A 65 -7.29 13.92 2.69
N ASP A 66 -6.16 14.50 3.14
CA ASP A 66 -5.55 15.68 2.52
C ASP A 66 -4.86 15.25 1.22
N VAL A 67 -5.38 15.69 0.07
CA VAL A 67 -4.91 15.27 -1.26
C VAL A 67 -4.15 16.40 -1.95
N ARG A 68 -2.93 16.09 -2.42
CA ARG A 68 -2.11 16.98 -3.25
C ARG A 68 -2.04 16.41 -4.67
N ARG A 69 -2.22 17.26 -5.68
CA ARG A 69 -2.05 16.90 -7.11
C ARG A 69 -0.73 17.40 -7.70
N HIS A 70 -0.01 18.22 -6.96
CA HIS A 70 1.28 18.76 -7.34
C HIS A 70 2.22 18.72 -6.14
N PRO A 71 3.52 18.44 -6.35
CA PRO A 71 4.47 18.42 -5.28
C PRO A 71 4.77 19.82 -4.75
N ALA A 72 4.72 19.99 -3.43
CA ALA A 72 5.20 21.18 -2.76
C ALA A 72 6.48 20.88 -1.96
N THR A 73 7.46 21.77 -2.02
CA THR A 73 8.78 21.57 -1.39
C THR A 73 8.73 21.38 0.13
N GLN A 74 7.71 21.92 0.79
CA GLN A 74 7.58 21.89 2.26
C GLN A 74 6.76 20.69 2.76
N ASP A 75 6.09 19.95 1.87
CA ASP A 75 5.23 18.85 2.30
C ASP A 75 6.04 17.63 2.74
N ARG A 76 5.48 16.89 3.70
CA ARG A 76 5.92 15.55 4.09
C ARG A 76 4.77 14.58 3.87
N TYR A 77 4.83 13.83 2.78
CA TYR A 77 3.73 12.94 2.40
C TYR A 77 3.70 11.68 3.27
N GLY A 78 2.49 11.28 3.67
CA GLY A 78 2.26 9.96 4.25
C GLY A 78 2.18 8.87 3.17
N ALA A 79 1.70 9.24 1.97
CA ALA A 79 1.63 8.34 0.84
C ALA A 79 1.75 9.07 -0.51
N ILE A 80 2.14 8.31 -1.54
CA ILE A 80 2.14 8.73 -2.94
C ILE A 80 1.40 7.68 -3.75
N VAL A 81 0.38 8.09 -4.51
CA VAL A 81 -0.28 7.25 -5.51
C VAL A 81 0.20 7.71 -6.89
N ALA A 82 0.85 6.83 -7.63
CA ALA A 82 1.42 7.15 -8.95
C ALA A 82 0.67 6.38 -10.04
N ALA A 83 -0.12 7.08 -10.83
CA ALA A 83 -0.90 6.51 -11.92
C ALA A 83 -0.11 6.47 -13.23
N PHE A 84 -0.09 5.28 -13.84
CA PHE A 84 0.55 4.93 -15.11
C PHE A 84 -0.46 4.21 -16.03
N ASP A 85 -1.76 4.47 -15.85
CA ASP A 85 -2.88 3.82 -16.54
C ASP A 85 -2.96 4.15 -18.04
N ASN A 86 -2.30 5.22 -18.48
CA ASN A 86 -2.21 5.63 -19.89
C ASN A 86 -0.90 5.23 -20.59
N VAL A 87 -0.05 4.40 -19.94
CA VAL A 87 1.23 3.99 -20.54
C VAL A 87 1.00 3.02 -21.70
N SER A 88 1.32 3.48 -22.91
CA SER A 88 1.34 2.68 -24.15
C SER A 88 2.73 2.57 -24.79
N THR A 89 3.66 3.46 -24.44
CA THR A 89 5.04 3.45 -24.92
C THR A 89 6.00 3.66 -23.76
N PRO A 90 7.29 3.27 -23.87
CA PRO A 90 8.28 3.49 -22.81
C PRO A 90 8.44 4.97 -22.41
N ALA A 91 8.31 5.90 -23.36
CA ALA A 91 8.37 7.33 -23.08
C ALA A 91 7.21 7.81 -22.17
N GLY A 92 6.06 7.12 -22.22
CA GLY A 92 4.91 7.42 -21.37
C GLY A 92 5.13 7.21 -19.88
N LEU A 93 6.17 6.49 -19.47
CA LEU A 93 6.52 6.34 -18.04
C LEU A 93 7.21 7.58 -17.48
N SER A 94 7.94 8.32 -18.32
CA SER A 94 8.99 9.24 -17.85
C SER A 94 8.46 10.36 -16.96
N ALA A 95 7.36 11.02 -17.32
CA ALA A 95 6.84 12.15 -16.56
C ALA A 95 6.51 11.77 -15.10
N THR A 96 5.62 10.79 -14.90
CA THR A 96 5.22 10.32 -13.57
C THR A 96 6.40 9.70 -12.81
N ALA A 97 7.27 8.95 -13.49
CA ALA A 97 8.44 8.31 -12.86
C ALA A 97 9.46 9.33 -12.33
N LEU A 98 9.78 10.36 -13.11
CA LEU A 98 10.71 11.42 -12.72
C LEU A 98 10.13 12.25 -11.56
N GLU A 99 8.85 12.58 -11.63
CA GLU A 99 8.17 13.30 -10.56
C GLU A 99 8.19 12.49 -9.25
N LEU A 100 7.81 11.21 -9.31
CA LEU A 100 7.89 10.29 -8.17
C LEU A 100 9.30 10.21 -7.57
N GLY A 101 10.33 10.07 -8.42
CA GLY A 101 11.72 10.04 -7.99
C GLY A 101 12.18 11.34 -7.32
N SER A 102 11.66 12.49 -7.75
CA SER A 102 11.98 13.79 -7.17
C SER A 102 11.41 13.98 -5.76
N VAL A 103 10.26 13.37 -5.45
CA VAL A 103 9.56 13.54 -4.17
C VAL A 103 9.77 12.39 -3.19
N GLN A 104 10.41 11.28 -3.59
CA GLN A 104 10.55 10.09 -2.73
C GLN A 104 11.19 10.40 -1.37
N HIS A 105 12.10 11.38 -1.33
CA HIS A 105 12.80 11.80 -0.12
C HIS A 105 11.89 12.56 0.86
N GLN A 106 10.75 13.09 0.40
CA GLN A 106 9.74 13.78 1.20
C GLN A 106 8.78 12.80 1.89
N LEU A 107 8.80 11.52 1.53
CA LEU A 107 7.97 10.50 2.16
C LEU A 107 8.29 10.39 3.66
N GLY A 108 7.25 10.31 4.48
CA GLY A 108 7.35 10.11 5.92
C GLY A 108 7.87 8.72 6.31
N ARG A 109 8.04 8.51 7.62
CA ARG A 109 8.34 7.19 8.18
C ARG A 109 7.15 6.26 7.94
N SER A 110 7.42 5.01 7.57
CA SER A 110 6.37 4.05 7.21
C SER A 110 5.39 4.60 6.17
N GLY A 111 5.87 5.37 5.20
CA GLY A 111 5.06 5.87 4.11
C GLY A 111 4.69 4.79 3.10
N ARG A 112 3.83 5.13 2.15
CA ARG A 112 3.33 4.21 1.13
C ARG A 112 3.50 4.79 -0.26
N VAL A 113 4.03 4.00 -1.19
CA VAL A 113 3.93 4.27 -2.61
C VAL A 113 3.03 3.20 -3.23
N VAL A 114 2.00 3.64 -3.95
CA VAL A 114 1.08 2.75 -4.68
C VAL A 114 1.12 3.13 -6.15
N THR A 115 1.64 2.26 -7.00
CA THR A 115 1.54 2.43 -8.45
C THR A 115 0.22 1.85 -8.95
N VAL A 116 -0.39 2.49 -9.95
CA VAL A 116 -1.63 2.01 -10.58
C VAL A 116 -1.41 1.97 -12.09
N TYR A 117 -1.63 0.82 -12.72
CA TYR A 117 -1.40 0.66 -14.15
C TYR A 117 -2.28 -0.43 -14.75
N ARG A 118 -2.41 -0.41 -16.08
CA ARG A 118 -3.18 -1.41 -16.83
C ARG A 118 -2.43 -2.74 -16.91
N ASP A 119 -3.18 -3.85 -16.85
CA ASP A 119 -2.64 -5.19 -16.98
C ASP A 119 -1.84 -5.33 -18.29
N PRO A 120 -0.53 -5.65 -18.24
CA PRO A 120 0.24 -5.94 -19.44
C PRO A 120 -0.34 -7.10 -20.27
N ALA A 121 -1.03 -8.05 -19.64
CA ALA A 121 -1.68 -9.16 -20.34
C ALA A 121 -2.98 -8.74 -21.05
N GLY A 122 -3.56 -7.58 -20.72
CA GLY A 122 -4.82 -7.07 -21.29
C GLY A 122 -4.73 -6.60 -22.74
N THR A 123 -3.52 -6.48 -23.29
CA THR A 123 -3.27 -6.05 -24.67
C THR A 123 -2.53 -7.12 -25.48
N PRO A 124 -2.89 -7.34 -26.77
CA PRO A 124 -2.11 -8.19 -27.67
C PRO A 124 -0.86 -7.50 -28.22
N ASP A 125 -0.76 -6.16 -28.12
CA ASP A 125 0.38 -5.41 -28.64
C ASP A 125 1.63 -5.61 -27.75
N PRO A 126 2.72 -6.20 -28.27
CA PRO A 126 3.93 -6.45 -27.50
C PRO A 126 4.64 -5.18 -27.03
N ALA A 127 4.54 -4.06 -27.75
CA ALA A 127 5.15 -2.78 -27.38
C ALA A 127 4.43 -2.18 -26.18
N VAL A 128 3.09 -2.13 -26.22
CA VAL A 128 2.24 -1.65 -25.11
C VAL A 128 2.43 -2.54 -23.88
N ARG A 129 2.41 -3.87 -24.07
CA ARG A 129 2.67 -4.85 -23.01
C ARG A 129 4.03 -4.61 -22.33
N SER A 130 5.07 -4.37 -23.12
CA SER A 130 6.42 -4.11 -22.58
C SER A 130 6.48 -2.79 -21.81
N ALA A 131 5.86 -1.73 -22.33
CA ALA A 131 5.78 -0.45 -21.64
C ALA A 131 5.09 -0.57 -20.28
N ARG A 132 3.93 -1.25 -20.22
CA ARG A 132 3.22 -1.51 -18.96
C ARG A 132 4.02 -2.39 -17.99
N LYS A 133 4.73 -3.42 -18.48
CA LYS A 133 5.68 -4.20 -17.66
C LYS A 133 6.82 -3.35 -17.09
N GLY A 134 7.21 -2.27 -17.77
CA GLY A 134 8.15 -1.28 -17.24
C GLY A 134 7.72 -0.68 -15.90
N VAL A 135 6.41 -0.48 -15.70
CA VAL A 135 5.86 0.02 -14.43
C VAL A 135 6.05 -1.00 -13.30
N GLU A 136 5.91 -2.30 -13.60
CA GLU A 136 6.20 -3.37 -12.65
C GLU A 136 7.67 -3.35 -12.22
N GLY A 137 8.59 -3.26 -13.19
CA GLY A 137 10.03 -3.15 -12.93
C GLY A 137 10.38 -1.94 -12.08
N LEU A 138 9.84 -0.76 -12.43
CA LEU A 138 10.00 0.47 -11.65
C LEU A 138 9.51 0.30 -10.21
N THR A 139 8.34 -0.30 -10.01
CA THR A 139 7.75 -0.50 -8.68
C THR A 139 8.59 -1.46 -7.83
N ARG A 140 9.13 -2.54 -8.42
CA ARG A 140 10.02 -3.48 -7.73
C ARG A 140 11.33 -2.81 -7.32
N SER A 141 11.97 -2.07 -8.22
CA SER A 141 13.18 -1.32 -7.90
C SER A 141 12.93 -0.32 -6.78
N LEU A 142 11.82 0.43 -6.86
CA LEU A 142 11.43 1.38 -5.82
C LEU A 142 11.25 0.69 -4.46
N ALA A 143 10.63 -0.49 -4.43
CA ALA A 143 10.44 -1.25 -3.20
C ALA A 143 11.76 -1.63 -2.49
N HIS A 144 12.84 -1.83 -3.25
CA HIS A 144 14.18 -2.08 -2.70
C HIS A 144 14.91 -0.82 -2.23
N GLU A 145 14.54 0.34 -2.76
CA GLU A 145 15.12 1.63 -2.39
C GLU A 145 14.39 2.33 -1.24
N MET A 146 13.19 1.85 -0.89
CA MET A 146 12.40 2.39 0.21
C MET A 146 13.16 2.33 1.54
N ARG A 147 13.13 3.45 2.26
CA ARG A 147 13.76 3.61 3.58
C ARG A 147 12.70 3.83 4.64
N GLN A 148 13.13 3.88 5.90
CA GLN A 148 12.28 4.26 7.04
C GLN A 148 11.01 3.41 7.20
N GLY A 149 11.06 2.14 6.79
CA GLY A 149 9.94 1.21 6.87
C GLY A 149 8.79 1.51 5.89
N SER A 150 9.05 2.33 4.87
CA SER A 150 8.11 2.59 3.78
C SER A 150 8.01 1.40 2.83
N THR A 151 6.91 1.31 2.10
CA THR A 151 6.67 0.22 1.14
C THR A 151 6.25 0.78 -0.22
N ALA A 152 6.55 0.03 -1.29
CA ALA A 152 6.07 0.33 -2.63
C ALA A 152 5.37 -0.91 -3.21
N ASN A 153 4.14 -0.75 -3.68
CA ASN A 153 3.32 -1.85 -4.21
C ASN A 153 2.52 -1.36 -5.42
N GLY A 154 1.98 -2.27 -6.23
CA GLY A 154 1.20 -1.95 -7.42
C GLY A 154 -0.24 -2.48 -7.37
N ILE A 155 -1.17 -1.73 -7.98
CA ILE A 155 -2.51 -2.20 -8.34
C ILE A 155 -2.54 -2.34 -9.86
N ILE A 156 -2.89 -3.53 -10.33
CA ILE A 156 -3.00 -3.85 -11.75
C ILE A 156 -4.48 -3.83 -12.11
N LEU A 157 -4.90 -2.91 -12.97
CA LEU A 157 -6.28 -2.79 -13.43
C LEU A 157 -6.44 -3.56 -14.75
N GLY A 158 -7.49 -4.38 -14.87
CA GLY A 158 -7.93 -4.84 -16.20
C GLY A 158 -8.29 -3.67 -17.13
N GLU A 159 -8.40 -3.90 -18.45
CA GLU A 159 -8.62 -2.82 -19.44
C GLU A 159 -9.82 -1.92 -19.07
N ASP A 160 -10.95 -2.52 -18.70
CA ASP A 160 -12.20 -1.81 -18.41
C ASP A 160 -12.49 -1.66 -16.91
N ILE A 161 -11.47 -1.83 -16.07
CA ILE A 161 -11.61 -1.74 -14.61
C ILE A 161 -11.18 -0.36 -14.15
N SER A 162 -12.12 0.40 -13.58
CA SER A 162 -11.84 1.68 -12.96
C SER A 162 -11.12 1.48 -11.61
N LEU A 163 -10.27 2.41 -11.20
CA LEU A 163 -9.73 2.44 -9.83
C LEU A 163 -10.86 2.67 -8.80
N GLY A 164 -12.00 3.22 -9.24
CA GLY A 164 -13.25 3.32 -8.47
C GLY A 164 -13.98 2.00 -8.24
N ALA A 165 -13.59 0.90 -8.90
CA ALA A 165 -14.19 -0.40 -8.68
C ALA A 165 -14.03 -0.83 -7.20
N PRO A 166 -15.04 -1.49 -6.59
CA PRO A 166 -14.98 -1.87 -5.17
C PRO A 166 -13.71 -2.63 -4.77
N GLY A 167 -13.25 -3.55 -5.62
CA GLY A 167 -12.01 -4.30 -5.39
C GLY A 167 -10.75 -3.42 -5.44
N ALA A 168 -10.71 -2.46 -6.37
CA ALA A 168 -9.59 -1.54 -6.53
C ALA A 168 -9.53 -0.52 -5.38
N ALA A 169 -10.69 0.03 -4.98
CA ALA A 169 -10.84 0.87 -3.80
C ALA A 169 -10.37 0.15 -2.52
N GLY A 170 -10.79 -1.12 -2.33
CA GLY A 170 -10.35 -1.95 -1.22
C GLY A 170 -8.84 -2.21 -1.22
N ALA A 171 -8.26 -2.51 -2.38
CA ALA A 171 -6.82 -2.70 -2.54
C ALA A 171 -6.03 -1.42 -2.22
N LEU A 172 -6.47 -0.27 -2.74
CA LEU A 172 -5.87 1.03 -2.47
C LEU A 172 -5.91 1.35 -0.98
N ARG A 173 -7.08 1.22 -0.35
CA ARG A 173 -7.24 1.48 1.09
C ARG A 173 -6.38 0.55 1.94
N PHE A 174 -6.29 -0.74 1.58
CA PHE A 174 -5.40 -1.68 2.26
C PHE A 174 -3.93 -1.23 2.17
N LEU A 175 -3.44 -0.98 0.95
CA LEU A 175 -2.05 -0.63 0.69
C LEU A 175 -1.65 0.70 1.33
N LEU A 176 -2.55 1.69 1.40
CA LEU A 176 -2.30 2.99 2.06
C LEU A 176 -2.26 2.91 3.59
N SER A 177 -2.81 1.85 4.18
CA SER A 177 -3.01 1.76 5.64
C SER A 177 -1.82 1.16 6.40
N GLY A 178 -1.90 1.18 7.74
CA GLY A 178 -1.04 0.38 8.62
C GLY A 178 -1.26 -1.14 8.50
N ARG A 179 -2.27 -1.62 7.76
CA ARG A 179 -2.53 -3.06 7.58
C ARG A 179 -1.52 -3.70 6.61
N SER A 180 -0.98 -2.93 5.68
CA SER A 180 0.02 -3.36 4.68
C SER A 180 1.48 -3.20 5.14
N ALA A 181 1.72 -3.06 6.45
CA ALA A 181 3.04 -2.70 7.00
C ALA A 181 4.19 -3.64 6.59
N PHE A 182 3.87 -4.90 6.25
CA PHE A 182 4.85 -5.91 5.84
C PHE A 182 4.63 -6.39 4.39
N VAL A 183 3.90 -5.62 3.59
CA VAL A 183 3.65 -5.88 2.17
C VAL A 183 4.45 -4.85 1.35
N SER A 184 5.46 -5.30 0.63
CA SER A 184 6.30 -4.47 -0.23
C SER A 184 6.74 -5.24 -1.49
N GLY A 185 6.84 -4.55 -2.62
CA GLY A 185 7.18 -5.13 -3.92
C GLY A 185 6.11 -6.06 -4.48
N GLN A 186 4.87 -5.98 -3.97
CA GLN A 186 3.75 -6.84 -4.35
C GLN A 186 2.76 -6.12 -5.26
N PHE A 187 1.99 -6.92 -6.01
CA PHE A 187 1.05 -6.44 -7.01
C PHE A 187 -0.32 -7.09 -6.79
N ILE A 188 -1.38 -6.27 -6.78
CA ILE A 188 -2.75 -6.73 -6.60
C ILE A 188 -3.50 -6.56 -7.92
N PRO A 189 -3.80 -7.64 -8.65
CA PRO A 189 -4.62 -7.58 -9.84
C PRO A 189 -6.10 -7.41 -9.49
N VAL A 190 -6.78 -6.51 -10.20
CA VAL A 190 -8.22 -6.26 -10.11
C VAL A 190 -8.82 -6.42 -11.50
N THR A 191 -9.59 -7.49 -11.67
CA THR A 191 -10.09 -7.95 -12.97
C THR A 191 -11.62 -7.85 -13.10
N SER A 192 -12.30 -7.35 -12.08
CA SER A 192 -13.77 -7.29 -12.04
C SER A 192 -14.26 -6.02 -11.35
N ASN A 193 -15.34 -5.46 -11.89
CA ASN A 193 -16.12 -4.38 -11.27
C ASN A 193 -17.13 -4.91 -10.23
N GLY A 194 -17.19 -6.22 -10.03
CA GLY A 194 -18.09 -6.86 -9.10
C GLY A 194 -17.76 -6.59 -7.63
N GLY A 195 -18.74 -6.86 -6.77
CA GLY A 195 -18.66 -6.64 -5.33
C GLY A 195 -19.31 -5.33 -4.89
N ALA A 196 -19.17 -5.01 -3.62
CA ALA A 196 -19.67 -3.77 -3.03
C ALA A 196 -18.67 -3.29 -1.98
N ALA A 197 -18.49 -1.96 -1.89
CA ALA A 197 -17.74 -1.38 -0.79
C ALA A 197 -18.45 -1.69 0.53
N PRO A 198 -17.71 -1.94 1.62
CA PRO A 198 -18.33 -2.12 2.94
C PRO A 198 -19.03 -0.82 3.36
N ARG A 199 -20.11 -0.96 4.13
CA ARG A 199 -20.79 0.21 4.73
C ARG A 199 -19.92 0.93 5.75
N ASP A 200 -19.05 0.18 6.43
CA ASP A 200 -18.11 0.66 7.43
C ASP A 200 -16.73 0.06 7.14
N TRP A 201 -15.76 0.92 6.85
CA TRP A 201 -14.38 0.53 6.56
C TRP A 201 -13.56 0.12 7.79
N ASP A 202 -14.02 0.44 9.00
CA ASP A 202 -13.43 -0.02 10.25
C ASP A 202 -13.97 -1.40 10.65
N ARG A 203 -15.18 -1.74 10.21
CA ARG A 203 -15.78 -3.09 10.36
C ARG A 203 -16.23 -3.68 9.03
N PRO A 204 -15.30 -3.91 8.08
CA PRO A 204 -15.65 -4.32 6.71
C PRO A 204 -16.28 -5.71 6.60
N LEU A 205 -16.17 -6.54 7.64
CA LEU A 205 -16.71 -7.89 7.69
C LEU A 205 -17.94 -8.02 8.60
N ALA A 206 -18.53 -6.89 9.02
CA ALA A 206 -19.74 -6.90 9.84
C ALA A 206 -20.86 -7.76 9.22
N GLY A 207 -21.43 -8.66 10.03
CA GLY A 207 -22.49 -9.58 9.60
C GLY A 207 -21.99 -10.77 8.76
N ARG A 208 -20.68 -10.94 8.57
CA ARG A 208 -20.10 -12.12 7.92
C ARG A 208 -19.69 -13.17 8.96
N VAL A 209 -19.77 -14.44 8.57
CA VAL A 209 -19.22 -15.57 9.32
C VAL A 209 -17.97 -16.05 8.61
N ALA A 210 -16.87 -16.23 9.34
CA ALA A 210 -15.60 -16.72 8.80
C ALA A 210 -15.10 -17.94 9.56
N VAL A 211 -14.72 -18.99 8.84
CA VAL A 211 -14.11 -20.19 9.42
C VAL A 211 -12.60 -20.06 9.33
N VAL A 212 -11.89 -20.28 10.44
CA VAL A 212 -10.43 -20.27 10.51
C VAL A 212 -9.94 -21.61 11.03
N THR A 213 -9.18 -22.35 10.22
CA THR A 213 -8.54 -23.60 10.62
C THR A 213 -7.19 -23.36 11.28
N GLY A 214 -6.75 -24.25 12.17
CA GLY A 214 -5.52 -24.06 12.96
C GLY A 214 -5.58 -22.83 13.86
N ALA A 215 -6.77 -22.47 14.36
CA ALA A 215 -7.03 -21.20 15.02
C ALA A 215 -6.50 -21.13 16.47
N ALA A 216 -6.01 -22.22 17.06
CA ALA A 216 -5.64 -22.26 18.47
C ALA A 216 -4.36 -21.45 18.79
N ARG A 217 -3.45 -21.27 17.82
CA ARG A 217 -2.17 -20.56 18.04
C ARG A 217 -1.58 -19.96 16.76
N GLY A 218 -0.51 -19.19 16.95
CA GLY A 218 0.30 -18.67 15.84
C GLY A 218 -0.49 -17.78 14.89
N ILE A 219 -0.28 -17.97 13.58
CA ILE A 219 -0.90 -17.17 12.52
C ILE A 219 -2.42 -17.39 12.48
N GLY A 220 -2.90 -18.62 12.67
CA GLY A 220 -4.34 -18.91 12.66
C GLY A 220 -5.08 -18.12 13.74
N ALA A 221 -4.56 -18.09 14.97
CA ALA A 221 -5.10 -17.26 16.04
C ALA A 221 -5.07 -15.75 15.70
N ALA A 222 -3.99 -15.27 15.08
CA ALA A 222 -3.87 -13.86 14.67
C ALA A 222 -4.84 -13.49 13.53
N ILE A 223 -5.12 -14.41 12.62
CA ILE A 223 -6.15 -14.26 11.57
C ILE A 223 -7.52 -14.17 12.23
N ALA A 224 -7.85 -15.10 13.13
CA ALA A 224 -9.12 -15.09 13.85
C ALA A 224 -9.36 -13.77 14.60
N GLN A 225 -8.35 -13.27 15.32
CA GLN A 225 -8.40 -11.98 16.00
C GLN A 225 -8.61 -10.80 15.03
N THR A 226 -7.94 -10.84 13.88
CA THR A 226 -8.06 -9.80 12.84
C THR A 226 -9.45 -9.78 12.21
N LEU A 227 -9.97 -10.94 11.82
CA LEU A 227 -11.31 -11.07 11.23
C LEU A 227 -12.39 -10.64 12.23
N HIS A 228 -12.24 -11.02 13.50
CA HIS A 228 -13.16 -10.61 14.55
C HIS A 228 -13.14 -9.10 14.79
N ARG A 229 -11.94 -8.49 14.88
CA ARG A 229 -11.77 -7.02 14.98
C ARG A 229 -12.47 -6.31 13.83
N ASP A 230 -12.35 -6.84 12.63
CA ASP A 230 -12.94 -6.29 11.40
C ASP A 230 -14.46 -6.60 11.28
N GLY A 231 -15.06 -7.24 12.29
CA GLY A 231 -16.52 -7.38 12.46
C GLY A 231 -17.11 -8.75 12.18
N ALA A 232 -16.32 -9.75 11.81
CA ALA A 232 -16.82 -11.09 11.53
C ALA A 232 -17.15 -11.88 12.81
N THR A 233 -18.14 -12.75 12.71
CA THR A 233 -18.29 -13.90 13.63
C THR A 233 -17.31 -14.98 13.19
N VAL A 234 -16.37 -15.36 14.06
CA VAL A 234 -15.30 -16.31 13.71
C VAL A 234 -15.57 -17.68 14.32
N VAL A 235 -15.51 -18.70 13.48
CA VAL A 235 -15.54 -20.12 13.88
C VAL A 235 -14.11 -20.66 13.79
N GLY A 236 -13.46 -20.81 14.93
CA GLY A 236 -12.12 -21.41 15.02
C GLY A 236 -12.21 -22.93 15.02
N VAL A 237 -11.43 -23.58 14.15
CA VAL A 237 -11.33 -25.04 14.04
C VAL A 237 -9.88 -25.43 14.32
N ASP A 238 -9.68 -26.39 15.22
CA ASP A 238 -8.36 -26.98 15.49
C ASP A 238 -8.52 -28.46 15.89
N VAL A 239 -7.40 -29.16 16.05
CA VAL A 239 -7.39 -30.55 16.53
C VAL A 239 -7.86 -30.62 18.00
N PRO A 240 -8.54 -31.72 18.41
CA PRO A 240 -8.94 -31.94 19.80
C PRO A 240 -7.77 -32.01 20.79
#